data_AF-A0A356HZQ7-F1
#
_entry.id   AF-A0A356HZQ7-F1
#
_cell.length_a   1.000
_cell.length_b   1.000
_cell.length_c   1.000
_cell.angle_alpha   90.00
_cell.angle_beta   90.00
_cell.angle_gamma   90.00
#
_symmetry.space_group_name_H-M   'P 1'
#
loop_
_entity.id
_entity.type
_entity.pdbx_description
1 polymer ?
#
loop_
_entity_poly.entity_id
_entity_poly.type
_entity_poly.pdbx_seq_one_letter_code
_entity_poly.pdbx_strand_id
1 'polypeptide(L)'
;MHGENIAFAYGLWSLVIVNVVLFVFFILSFLTPVKKQEWRSMGVTIAFFVALFTEMYGFPLTIYILTGILGSQYPALNPFSHASGHLWLTFFGGGAAMMTVIHIISNGLTLIGFVIMWNGWKLIHGAKGGLVKDGPYAYVRHPQYSGLFL
;
A
#
# COMPACT_ATOMS: atom_id res chain seq x y z
N MET A 1 26.80 -5.37 -21.28
CA MET A 1 26.71 -4.69 -19.96
C MET A 1 25.24 -4.58 -19.59
N HIS A 2 24.76 -5.33 -18.59
CA HIS A 2 23.33 -5.39 -18.21
C HIS A 2 22.90 -4.34 -17.16
N GLY A 3 23.60 -3.19 -17.08
CA GLY A 3 23.38 -2.21 -16.01
C GLY A 3 23.25 -0.74 -16.44
N GLU A 4 23.54 -0.39 -17.70
CA GLU A 4 23.67 1.03 -18.09
C GLU A 4 22.34 1.78 -18.29
N ASN A 5 21.20 1.07 -18.37
CA ASN A 5 19.90 1.69 -18.69
C ASN A 5 18.92 1.76 -17.51
N ILE A 6 19.34 1.46 -16.28
CA ILE A 6 18.43 1.45 -15.13
C ILE A 6 18.59 2.77 -14.36
N ALA A 7 17.74 3.73 -14.69
CA ALA A 7 17.75 5.07 -14.10
C ALA A 7 17.37 5.08 -12.61
N PHE A 8 17.87 6.10 -11.91
CA PHE A 8 17.42 6.45 -10.56
C PHE A 8 15.93 6.79 -10.59
N ALA A 9 15.12 6.14 -9.76
CA ALA A 9 13.66 6.23 -9.83
C ALA A 9 13.03 7.17 -8.80
N TYR A 10 13.84 7.78 -7.93
CA TYR A 10 13.39 8.54 -6.76
C TYR A 10 13.71 10.04 -6.91
N GLY A 11 13.41 10.84 -5.90
CA GLY A 11 13.59 12.31 -5.91
C GLY A 11 12.42 13.09 -6.52
N LEU A 12 11.29 12.42 -6.80
CA LEU A 12 10.08 13.00 -7.38
C LEU A 12 9.22 13.70 -6.31
N TRP A 13 9.78 14.70 -5.63
CA TRP A 13 9.13 15.40 -4.52
C TRP A 13 7.82 16.12 -4.90
N SER A 14 7.68 16.53 -6.17
CA SER A 14 6.41 17.05 -6.66
C SER A 14 5.30 16.00 -6.56
N LEU A 15 5.57 14.74 -6.92
CA LEU A 15 4.61 13.64 -6.76
C LEU A 15 4.33 13.36 -5.28
N VAL A 16 5.34 13.42 -4.41
CA VAL A 16 5.14 13.29 -2.96
C VAL A 16 4.12 14.31 -2.47
N ILE A 17 4.35 15.59 -2.77
CA ILE A 17 3.48 16.69 -2.31
C ILE A 17 2.07 16.53 -2.87
N VAL A 18 1.93 16.29 -4.18
CA VAL A 18 0.61 16.14 -4.82
C VAL A 18 -0.17 14.99 -4.21
N ASN A 19 0.44 13.81 -4.04
CA ASN A 19 -0.24 12.66 -3.47
C ASN A 19 -0.58 12.88 -1.98
N VAL A 20 0.33 13.44 -1.18
CA VAL A 20 0.05 13.77 0.22
C VAL A 20 -1.13 14.73 0.32
N VAL A 21 -1.12 15.84 -0.44
CA VAL A 21 -2.21 16.82 -0.41
C VAL A 21 -3.53 16.20 -0.83
N LEU A 22 -3.54 15.39 -1.90
CA LEU A 22 -4.75 14.71 -2.38
C LEU A 22 -5.33 13.78 -1.31
N PHE A 23 -4.52 12.92 -0.70
CA PHE A 23 -4.98 11.97 0.31
C PHE A 23 -5.39 12.66 1.61
N VAL A 24 -4.64 13.66 2.06
CA VAL A 24 -4.99 14.45 3.24
C VAL A 24 -6.31 15.20 3.01
N PHE A 25 -6.48 15.81 1.84
CA PHE A 25 -7.74 16.47 1.46
C PHE A 25 -8.91 15.48 1.49
N PHE A 26 -8.75 14.30 0.89
CA PHE A 26 -9.79 13.27 0.88
C PHE A 26 -10.17 12.85 2.31
N ILE A 27 -9.17 12.51 3.14
CA ILE A 27 -9.40 12.07 4.52
C ILE A 27 -10.10 13.16 5.33
N LEU A 28 -9.62 14.41 5.27
CA LEU A 28 -10.20 15.52 6.02
C LEU A 28 -11.60 15.89 5.54
N SER A 29 -11.96 15.58 4.28
CA SER A 29 -13.29 15.82 3.74
C SER A 29 -14.35 14.87 4.33
N PHE A 30 -13.97 13.65 4.72
CA PHE A 30 -14.90 12.64 5.26
C PHE A 30 -14.74 12.40 6.77
N LEU A 31 -13.55 12.65 7.32
CA LEU A 31 -13.17 12.33 8.70
C LEU A 31 -12.64 13.56 9.43
N THR A 32 -13.30 14.71 9.29
CA THR A 32 -12.86 15.96 9.95
C THR A 32 -12.84 15.78 11.48
N PRO A 33 -11.67 15.87 12.14
CA PRO A 33 -11.57 15.70 13.58
C PRO A 33 -12.12 16.92 14.33
N VAL A 34 -12.93 16.68 15.37
CA VAL A 34 -13.57 17.72 16.20
C VAL A 34 -12.84 17.86 17.54
N LYS A 35 -12.45 16.74 18.16
CA LYS A 35 -11.81 16.74 19.48
C LYS A 35 -10.29 16.73 19.37
N LYS A 36 -9.60 17.26 20.39
CA LYS A 36 -8.12 17.26 20.46
C LYS A 36 -7.50 15.85 20.36
N GLN A 37 -8.19 14.83 20.87
CA GLN A 37 -7.72 13.44 20.77
C GLN A 37 -7.83 12.92 19.33
N GLU A 38 -8.88 13.27 18.60
CA GLU A 38 -9.08 12.88 17.20
C GLU A 38 -8.00 13.52 16.30
N TRP A 39 -7.58 14.76 16.59
CA TRP A 39 -6.44 15.40 15.93
C TRP A 39 -5.12 14.66 16.14
N ARG A 40 -4.90 14.03 17.30
CA ARG A 40 -3.69 13.22 17.53
C ARG A 40 -3.70 11.97 16.65
N SER A 41 -4.81 11.25 16.62
CA SER A 41 -4.96 10.08 15.74
C SER A 41 -4.84 10.46 14.27
N MET A 42 -5.47 11.56 13.86
CA MET A 42 -5.36 12.11 12.50
C MET A 42 -3.91 12.45 12.16
N GLY A 43 -3.15 13.04 13.08
CA GLY A 43 -1.73 13.33 12.88
C GLY A 43 -0.90 12.07 12.58
N VAL A 44 -1.16 10.96 13.27
CA VAL A 44 -0.50 9.67 12.99
C VAL A 44 -0.87 9.16 11.59
N THR A 45 -2.13 9.25 11.20
CA THR A 45 -2.58 8.88 9.86
C THR A 45 -1.92 9.73 8.77
N ILE A 46 -1.87 11.05 8.95
CA ILE A 46 -1.20 11.96 8.00
C ILE A 46 0.30 11.65 7.92
N ALA A 47 0.96 11.44 9.06
CA ALA A 47 2.37 11.06 9.11
C ALA A 47 2.64 9.75 8.34
N PHE A 48 1.75 8.77 8.44
CA PHE A 48 1.81 7.55 7.65
C PHE A 48 1.76 7.83 6.14
N PHE A 49 0.81 8.64 5.66
CA PHE A 49 0.74 8.97 4.22
C PHE A 49 1.96 9.76 3.73
N VAL A 50 2.45 10.71 4.54
CA VAL A 50 3.69 11.44 4.24
C VAL A 50 4.87 10.47 4.11
N ALA A 51 5.02 9.56 5.07
CA ALA A 51 6.07 8.54 5.04
C ALA A 51 5.92 7.61 3.83
N LEU A 52 4.72 7.11 3.56
CA LEU A 52 4.41 6.21 2.44
C LEU A 52 4.79 6.84 1.09
N PHE A 53 4.34 8.06 0.81
CA PHE A 53 4.64 8.71 -0.47
C PHE A 53 6.10 9.16 -0.58
N THR A 54 6.70 9.56 0.54
CA THR A 54 8.14 9.84 0.59
C THR A 54 8.95 8.60 0.26
N GLU A 55 8.58 7.44 0.81
CA GLU A 55 9.24 6.16 0.53
C GLU A 55 9.11 5.75 -0.95
N MET A 56 7.92 5.96 -1.54
CA MET A 56 7.65 5.56 -2.92
C MET A 56 8.30 6.47 -3.97
N TYR A 57 8.30 7.78 -3.76
CA TYR A 57 8.69 8.76 -4.80
C TYR A 57 9.87 9.64 -4.41
N GLY A 58 10.06 9.89 -3.11
CA GLY A 58 11.05 10.83 -2.58
C GLY A 58 12.38 10.18 -2.30
N PHE A 59 12.49 9.52 -1.15
CA PHE A 59 13.70 8.83 -0.69
C PHE A 59 13.31 7.46 -0.12
N PRO A 60 13.79 6.35 -0.71
CA PRO A 60 13.43 5.00 -0.29
C PRO A 60 14.25 4.59 0.93
N LEU A 61 13.80 5.00 2.11
CA LEU A 61 14.48 4.77 3.38
C LEU A 61 14.68 3.28 3.64
N THR A 62 13.72 2.43 3.28
CA THR A 62 13.80 0.97 3.45
C THR A 62 14.97 0.41 2.64
N ILE A 63 15.06 0.77 1.36
CA ILE A 63 16.15 0.33 0.50
C ILE A 63 17.49 0.90 1.01
N TYR A 64 17.52 2.17 1.42
CA TYR A 64 18.72 2.79 1.98
C TYR A 64 19.22 2.05 3.22
N ILE A 65 18.34 1.69 4.16
CA ILE A 65 18.71 0.92 5.36
C ILE A 65 19.17 -0.48 4.97
N LEU A 66 18.43 -1.19 4.11
CA LEU A 66 18.79 -2.55 3.70
C LEU A 66 20.13 -2.60 2.98
N THR A 67 20.41 -1.64 2.10
CA THR A 67 21.69 -1.54 1.38
C THR A 67 22.82 -1.16 2.32
N GLY A 68 22.58 -0.31 3.33
CA GLY A 68 23.55 -0.01 4.38
C GLY A 68 23.90 -1.22 5.26
N ILE A 69 22.91 -2.07 5.58
CA ILE A 69 23.12 -3.27 6.41
C ILE A 69 23.76 -4.41 5.62
N LEU A 70 23.26 -4.70 4.41
CA LEU A 70 23.70 -5.84 3.60
C LEU A 70 24.94 -5.52 2.74
N GLY A 71 25.21 -4.25 2.46
CA GLY A 71 26.35 -3.82 1.66
C GLY A 71 26.42 -4.56 0.32
N SER A 72 27.56 -5.21 0.07
CA SER A 72 27.80 -6.00 -1.14
C SER A 72 26.95 -7.27 -1.27
N GLN A 73 26.26 -7.69 -0.20
CA GLN A 73 25.35 -8.84 -0.22
C GLN A 73 23.93 -8.47 -0.68
N TYR A 74 23.62 -7.17 -0.86
CA TYR A 74 22.31 -6.77 -1.35
C TYR A 74 22.11 -7.27 -2.80
N PRO A 75 21.07 -8.06 -3.09
CA PRO A 75 20.93 -8.78 -4.36
C PRO A 75 20.39 -7.90 -5.51
N ALA A 76 20.89 -6.67 -5.64
CA ALA A 76 20.57 -5.79 -6.77
C ALA A 76 21.81 -5.01 -7.22
N LEU A 77 22.04 -5.00 -8.54
CA LEU A 77 23.11 -4.19 -9.15
C LEU A 77 22.86 -2.68 -9.00
N ASN A 78 21.60 -2.26 -9.10
CA ASN A 78 21.16 -0.89 -8.81
C ASN A 78 19.98 -0.93 -7.82
N PRO A 79 20.25 -0.84 -6.50
CA PRO A 79 19.21 -0.89 -5.47
C PRO A 79 18.20 0.26 -5.57
N PHE A 80 18.59 1.43 -6.09
CA PHE A 80 17.75 2.63 -6.17
C PHE A 80 16.99 2.75 -7.50
N SER A 81 16.84 1.64 -8.21
CA SER A 81 15.95 1.55 -9.36
C SER A 81 14.52 1.25 -8.97
N HIS A 82 13.56 1.58 -9.84
CA HIS A 82 12.16 1.26 -9.62
C HIS A 82 11.93 -0.26 -9.50
N ALA A 83 12.63 -1.05 -10.32
CA ALA A 83 12.50 -2.51 -10.29
C ALA A 83 12.93 -3.10 -8.94
N SER A 84 13.98 -2.54 -8.33
CA SER A 84 14.49 -2.95 -7.02
C SER A 84 13.53 -2.62 -5.86
N GLY A 85 12.53 -1.77 -6.09
CA GLY A 85 11.44 -1.50 -5.15
C GLY A 85 10.55 -2.72 -4.89
N HIS A 86 10.52 -3.70 -5.80
CA HIS A 86 9.85 -4.98 -5.55
C HIS A 86 10.75 -5.88 -4.69
N LEU A 87 10.76 -5.65 -3.38
CA LEU A 87 11.65 -6.35 -2.44
C LEU A 87 11.62 -7.89 -2.59
N TRP A 88 10.44 -8.48 -2.77
CA TRP A 88 10.31 -9.92 -3.02
C TRP A 88 11.06 -10.36 -4.27
N LEU A 89 10.94 -9.61 -5.37
CA LEU A 89 11.69 -9.90 -6.58
C LEU A 89 13.19 -9.72 -6.35
N THR A 90 13.59 -8.64 -5.67
CA THR A 90 14.99 -8.34 -5.39
C THR A 90 15.65 -9.48 -4.61
N PHE A 91 14.98 -10.01 -3.57
CA PHE A 91 15.55 -11.07 -2.73
C PHE A 91 15.44 -12.48 -3.32
N PHE A 92 14.35 -12.82 -4.01
CA PHE A 92 14.13 -14.17 -4.54
C PHE A 92 14.51 -14.34 -6.02
N GLY A 93 14.78 -13.24 -6.73
CA GLY A 93 15.09 -13.26 -8.15
C GLY A 93 13.91 -13.66 -9.02
N GLY A 94 14.19 -14.20 -10.21
CA GLY A 94 13.17 -14.68 -11.17
C GLY A 94 12.74 -13.66 -12.23
N GLY A 95 13.29 -12.44 -12.19
CA GLY A 95 13.18 -11.45 -13.26
C GLY A 95 11.76 -11.15 -13.72
N ALA A 96 11.58 -10.96 -15.03
CA ALA A 96 10.28 -10.60 -15.59
C ALA A 96 9.18 -11.64 -15.33
N ALA A 97 9.50 -12.94 -15.35
CA ALA A 97 8.52 -14.00 -15.14
C ALA A 97 7.96 -13.97 -13.71
N MET A 98 8.84 -13.86 -12.70
CA MET A 98 8.41 -13.75 -11.30
C MET A 98 7.66 -12.45 -11.04
N MET A 99 8.05 -11.36 -11.70
CA MET A 99 7.28 -10.11 -11.68
C MET A 99 5.84 -10.33 -12.15
N THR A 100 5.65 -10.99 -13.29
CA THR A 100 4.32 -11.31 -13.80
C THR A 100 3.52 -12.15 -12.81
N VAL A 101 4.13 -13.18 -12.22
CA VAL A 101 3.47 -14.03 -11.21
C VAL A 101 3.04 -13.23 -9.99
N ILE A 102 3.94 -12.43 -9.41
CA ILE A 102 3.62 -11.57 -8.26
C ILE A 102 2.48 -10.62 -8.59
N HIS A 103 2.47 -10.01 -9.77
CA HIS A 103 1.39 -9.11 -10.18
C HIS A 103 0.06 -9.84 -10.35
N ILE A 104 0.03 -11.04 -10.93
CA ILE A 104 -1.21 -11.81 -11.07
C ILE A 104 -1.78 -12.14 -9.69
N ILE A 105 -0.92 -12.61 -8.77
CA ILE A 105 -1.35 -12.96 -7.41
C ILE A 105 -1.83 -11.72 -6.66
N SER A 106 -1.06 -10.63 -6.67
CA SER A 106 -1.42 -9.41 -5.93
C SER A 106 -2.71 -8.78 -6.47
N ASN A 107 -2.87 -8.67 -7.79
CA ASN A 107 -4.10 -8.17 -8.39
C ASN A 107 -5.28 -9.10 -8.08
N GLY A 108 -5.07 -10.42 -8.10
CA GLY A 108 -6.08 -11.40 -7.69
C GLY A 108 -6.53 -11.20 -6.24
N LEU A 109 -5.59 -11.03 -5.30
CA LEU A 109 -5.88 -10.73 -3.90
C LEU A 109 -6.66 -9.42 -3.76
N THR A 110 -6.23 -8.36 -4.45
CA THR A 110 -6.93 -7.06 -4.45
C THR A 110 -8.35 -7.18 -4.98
N LEU A 111 -8.58 -7.92 -6.08
CA LEU A 111 -9.92 -8.14 -6.61
C LEU A 111 -10.80 -8.93 -5.62
N ILE A 112 -10.25 -9.96 -4.99
CA ILE A 112 -10.95 -10.73 -3.96
C ILE A 112 -11.31 -9.83 -2.77
N GLY A 113 -10.38 -9.00 -2.32
CA GLY A 113 -10.60 -8.01 -1.26
C GLY A 113 -11.77 -7.08 -1.59
N PHE A 114 -11.79 -6.52 -2.80
CA PHE A 114 -12.90 -5.69 -3.28
C PHE A 114 -14.23 -6.44 -3.32
N VAL A 115 -14.25 -7.70 -3.79
CA VAL A 115 -15.47 -8.51 -3.83
C VAL A 115 -16.01 -8.77 -2.42
N ILE A 116 -15.14 -9.08 -1.46
CA ILE A 116 -15.53 -9.26 -0.05
C ILE A 116 -16.11 -7.97 0.52
N MET A 117 -15.43 -6.84 0.30
CA MET A 117 -15.91 -5.52 0.74
C MET A 117 -17.27 -5.17 0.14
N TRP A 118 -17.41 -5.32 -1.18
CA TRP A 118 -18.66 -5.08 -1.91
C TRP A 118 -19.81 -5.90 -1.34
N ASN A 119 -19.60 -7.21 -1.15
CA ASN A 119 -20.62 -8.11 -0.62
C ASN A 119 -21.00 -7.74 0.82
N GLY A 120 -20.02 -7.38 1.66
CA GLY A 120 -20.27 -6.91 3.02
C GLY A 120 -21.15 -5.66 3.03
N TRP A 121 -20.80 -4.64 2.24
CA TRP A 121 -21.57 -3.40 2.15
C TRP A 121 -22.98 -3.59 1.59
N LYS A 122 -23.11 -4.39 0.52
CA LYS A 122 -24.41 -4.70 -0.10
C LYS A 122 -25.40 -5.28 0.92
N LEU A 123 -24.94 -6.20 1.78
CA LEU A 123 -25.78 -6.84 2.79
C LEU A 123 -26.17 -5.87 3.92
N ILE A 124 -25.24 -5.07 4.44
CA ILE A 124 -25.54 -4.07 5.48
C ILE A 124 -26.52 -3.02 4.97
N HIS A 125 -26.29 -2.45 3.79
CA HIS A 125 -27.16 -1.40 3.25
C HIS A 125 -28.55 -1.93 2.83
N GLY A 126 -28.65 -3.21 2.47
CA GLY A 126 -29.93 -3.87 2.19
C GLY A 126 -30.73 -4.26 3.43
N ALA A 127 -30.12 -4.28 4.61
CA ALA A 127 -30.77 -4.74 5.83
C ALA A 127 -31.78 -3.70 6.36
N LYS A 128 -33.01 -4.15 6.64
CA LYS A 128 -34.09 -3.30 7.18
C LYS A 128 -34.16 -3.40 8.71
N GLY A 129 -33.09 -3.00 9.39
CA GLY A 129 -33.05 -2.87 10.86
C GLY A 129 -32.77 -4.16 11.65
N GLY A 130 -32.37 -5.24 10.98
CA GLY A 130 -31.96 -6.50 11.62
C GLY A 130 -30.44 -6.74 11.58
N LEU A 131 -29.94 -7.57 12.49
CA LEU A 131 -28.54 -8.01 12.47
C LEU A 131 -28.30 -8.97 11.29
N VAL A 132 -27.39 -8.58 10.39
CA VAL A 132 -26.97 -9.41 9.25
C VAL A 132 -26.05 -10.52 9.73
N LYS A 133 -26.40 -11.78 9.42
CA LYS A 133 -25.58 -12.96 9.75
C LYS A 133 -25.30 -13.86 8.54
N ASP A 134 -25.82 -13.50 7.37
CA ASP A 134 -25.72 -14.31 6.15
C ASP A 134 -24.49 -13.94 5.31
N GLY A 135 -24.13 -14.82 4.37
CA GLY A 135 -23.01 -14.60 3.46
C GLY A 135 -21.67 -14.47 4.21
N PRO A 136 -20.83 -13.46 3.89
CA PRO A 136 -19.55 -13.26 4.58
C PRO A 136 -19.68 -13.06 6.10
N TYR A 137 -20.82 -12.54 6.57
CA TYR A 137 -21.09 -12.33 8.00
C TYR A 137 -21.29 -13.62 8.80
N ALA A 138 -21.52 -14.75 8.12
CA ALA A 138 -21.57 -16.06 8.76
C ALA A 138 -20.18 -16.51 9.27
N TYR A 139 -19.12 -15.97 8.70
CA TYR A 139 -17.73 -16.36 8.99
C TYR A 139 -16.98 -15.31 9.82
N VAL A 140 -17.16 -14.02 9.53
CA VAL A 140 -16.42 -12.92 10.17
C VAL A 140 -17.36 -11.75 10.46
N ARG A 141 -17.19 -11.09 11.62
CA ARG A 141 -18.05 -9.95 12.03
C ARG A 141 -17.83 -8.67 11.21
N HIS A 142 -16.64 -8.49 10.65
CA HIS A 142 -16.23 -7.33 9.86
C HIS A 142 -15.59 -7.76 8.52
N PRO A 143 -16.36 -8.37 7.60
CA PRO A 143 -15.84 -8.84 6.32
C PRO A 143 -15.23 -7.70 5.49
N GLN A 144 -15.74 -6.46 5.61
CA GLN A 144 -15.13 -5.29 4.96
C GLN A 144 -13.68 -5.06 5.40
N TYR A 145 -13.37 -5.27 6.68
CA TYR A 145 -12.01 -5.09 7.18
C TYR A 145 -11.11 -6.22 6.72
N SER A 146 -11.63 -7.44 6.62
CA SER A 146 -10.92 -8.55 5.99
C SER A 146 -10.62 -8.27 4.52
N GLY A 147 -11.58 -7.69 3.78
CA GLY A 147 -11.36 -7.32 2.38
C GLY A 147 -10.44 -6.11 2.20
N LEU A 148 -10.38 -5.17 3.16
CA LEU A 148 -9.42 -4.06 3.17
C LEU A 148 -8.00 -4.53 3.52
N PHE A 149 -7.89 -5.59 4.32
CA PHE A 149 -6.60 -6.17 4.73
C PHE A 149 -5.96 -7.01 3.62
N LEU A 150 -6.79 -7.70 2.81
CA LEU A 150 -6.38 -8.49 1.65
C LEU A 150 -5.92 -7.62 0.48
#